data_AF-A0A4S9LZU0-F1
#
_entry.id   AF-A0A4S9LZU0-F1
#
_cell.length_a   1.000
_cell.length_b   1.000
_cell.length_c   1.000
_cell.angle_alpha   90.00
_cell.angle_beta   90.00
_cell.angle_gamma   90.00
#
_symmetry.space_group_name_H-M   'P 1'
#
loop_
_entity.id
_entity.type
_entity.pdbx_description
1 polymer ?
#
loop_
_entity_poly.entity_id
_entity_poly.type
_entity_poly.pdbx_seq_one_letter_code
_entity_poly.pdbx_strand_id
1 'polypeptide(L)'
;MADSPKISIITTDETDDSGSNRDIELGSSSPQAPSEAIKRHPRELLWCIYAIFVLVLSSFDNQAGGVVLSIPQFRKDFGSPYDGNYVLSAKWQSAYSGAPVLSSIVGLLVSGWLADKIGRKWMFAIGYLIVFVSITIETLSTSNLVFFIGKLVAGFAIGAFTTTALAYLGEVAPGPARGILTAAAGMALTVGPFIVSIVVRATGDKPNRWAYRSVFLAQYGFSVTGAFLLPCMPESPWWLLSKGRKHEASVALSHFGYTVDQARDYMTAAITALDHAREETKGATYLECFQKTNLRRTIIAAAPLSIQALSGLFFVSSYSTYYQQLAGYNTSTTFSLNIVQNILAMTGNACSWFLIDRVGRRPLSCYGMLLLTVLLLLTGGLACVGTKSATKGTVGLLLLYNWLYSITIGATAYPILIETPTSRLRTKTAAIGLTLQNGLFAMWAFVIPYLFNPDQANLGARVAFIFGAFAVVSTIYLWSCQPETSGRSFAELDEMFVKKVPARGFKVYKTEAENGLRLSVLAGYNAPMP
;
A
#
# COMPACT_ATOMS: atom_id res chain seq x y z
N MET A 1 -48.43 -16.49 32.85
CA MET A 1 -47.10 -15.84 32.91
C MET A 1 -46.23 -16.52 31.85
N ALA A 2 -46.52 -16.37 30.55
CA ALA A 2 -46.54 -15.15 29.70
C ALA A 2 -45.13 -14.60 29.48
N ASP A 3 -44.64 -14.31 28.28
CA ASP A 3 -45.14 -14.54 26.92
C ASP A 3 -43.94 -14.31 25.98
N SER A 4 -43.78 -15.16 24.97
CA SER A 4 -42.84 -14.93 23.86
C SER A 4 -43.52 -14.05 22.80
N PRO A 5 -42.94 -12.91 22.35
CA PRO A 5 -43.52 -12.19 21.21
C PRO A 5 -43.09 -12.87 19.91
N LYS A 6 -44.08 -13.44 19.23
CA LYS A 6 -44.02 -13.90 17.84
C LYS A 6 -43.81 -12.71 16.90
N ILE A 7 -43.00 -12.96 15.89
CA ILE A 7 -42.81 -12.14 14.69
C ILE A 7 -44.13 -12.10 13.91
N SER A 8 -44.66 -10.90 13.62
CA SER A 8 -45.70 -10.68 12.62
C SER A 8 -45.11 -9.91 11.44
N ILE A 9 -45.13 -10.57 10.29
CA ILE A 9 -44.88 -9.99 8.96
C ILE A 9 -46.20 -9.30 8.57
N ILE A 10 -46.20 -7.97 8.43
CA ILE A 10 -47.30 -7.25 7.81
C ILE A 10 -46.86 -6.88 6.40
N THR A 11 -47.38 -7.62 5.44
CA THR A 11 -47.53 -7.24 4.04
C THR A 11 -48.73 -6.31 3.92
N THR A 12 -48.52 -5.09 3.44
CA THR A 12 -49.57 -4.28 2.82
C THR A 12 -48.95 -3.63 1.59
N ASP A 13 -49.20 -4.25 0.45
CA ASP A 13 -49.36 -3.54 -0.82
C ASP A 13 -50.64 -2.72 -0.69
N GLU A 14 -50.55 -1.40 -0.80
CA GLU A 14 -51.49 -0.59 -1.56
C GLU A 14 -50.94 0.83 -1.76
N THR A 15 -51.12 1.28 -2.99
CA THR A 15 -50.70 2.52 -3.63
C THR A 15 -51.27 3.76 -2.94
N ASP A 16 -50.42 4.74 -2.64
CA ASP A 16 -50.85 6.13 -2.55
C ASP A 16 -49.81 7.05 -3.21
N ASP A 17 -50.18 7.47 -4.41
CA ASP A 17 -49.47 8.40 -5.28
C ASP A 17 -49.79 9.82 -4.81
N SER A 18 -48.94 10.39 -3.97
CA SER A 18 -48.89 11.84 -3.74
C SER A 18 -47.44 12.28 -3.58
N GLY A 19 -46.86 12.71 -4.69
CA GLY A 19 -45.52 13.25 -4.78
C GLY A 19 -45.33 14.45 -3.86
N SER A 20 -44.59 14.23 -2.77
CA SER A 20 -43.84 15.29 -2.11
C SER A 20 -42.36 15.03 -2.35
N ASN A 21 -41.77 15.87 -3.21
CA ASN A 21 -40.33 16.02 -3.36
C ASN A 21 -39.75 16.42 -1.99
N ARG A 22 -39.43 15.43 -1.17
CA ARG A 22 -38.48 15.59 -0.08
C ARG A 22 -37.16 15.09 -0.62
N ASP A 23 -36.39 16.05 -1.13
CA ASP A 23 -34.96 15.90 -1.24
C ASP A 23 -34.47 15.31 0.09
N ILE A 24 -33.90 14.11 0.00
CA ILE A 24 -33.25 13.45 1.13
C ILE A 24 -31.99 14.26 1.37
N GLU A 25 -32.12 15.35 2.13
CA GLU A 25 -30.99 15.96 2.81
C GLU A 25 -30.37 14.87 3.67
N LEU A 26 -29.19 14.41 3.23
CA LEU A 26 -28.24 13.66 4.03
C LEU A 26 -28.31 14.21 5.45
N GLY A 27 -28.68 13.34 6.40
CA GLY A 27 -28.80 13.69 7.80
C GLY A 27 -27.67 14.63 8.20
N SER A 28 -28.06 15.83 8.61
CA SER A 28 -27.22 16.91 9.10
C SER A 28 -26.55 16.50 10.40
N SER A 29 -25.67 15.50 10.34
CA SER A 29 -24.46 15.60 11.11
C SER A 29 -23.70 16.77 10.51
N SER A 30 -23.50 17.83 11.30
CA SER A 30 -22.45 18.83 11.05
C SER A 30 -21.20 18.14 10.49
N PRO A 31 -20.37 18.79 9.64
CA PRO A 31 -19.09 18.21 9.27
C PRO A 31 -18.29 17.97 10.57
N GLN A 32 -18.38 16.75 11.09
CA GLN A 32 -17.86 16.41 12.41
C GLN A 32 -16.35 16.46 12.29
N ALA A 33 -15.72 17.16 13.23
CA ALA A 33 -14.26 17.13 13.30
C ALA A 33 -13.81 15.66 13.45
N PRO A 34 -12.79 15.20 12.71
CA PRO A 34 -12.32 13.82 12.80
C PRO A 34 -12.03 13.37 14.25
N SER A 35 -11.61 14.31 15.11
CA SER A 35 -11.38 14.10 16.54
C SER A 35 -12.64 13.77 17.35
N GLU A 36 -13.81 14.29 16.96
CA GLU A 36 -15.08 14.01 17.64
C GLU A 36 -15.66 12.67 17.21
N ALA A 37 -15.52 12.30 15.93
CA ALA A 37 -15.90 10.98 15.43
C ALA A 37 -15.08 9.86 16.11
N ILE A 38 -13.78 10.08 16.31
CA ILE A 38 -12.88 9.15 17.02
C ILE A 38 -13.32 8.93 18.47
N LYS A 39 -13.83 9.97 19.15
CA LYS A 39 -14.31 9.87 20.54
C LYS A 39 -15.66 9.17 20.68
N ARG A 40 -16.52 9.24 19.65
CA ARG A 40 -17.86 8.64 19.67
C ARG A 40 -17.86 7.13 19.38
N HIS A 41 -16.91 6.63 18.58
CA HIS A 41 -16.83 5.23 18.18
C HIS A 41 -15.51 4.55 18.59
N PRO A 42 -15.20 4.41 19.90
CA PRO A 42 -13.92 3.88 20.36
C PRO A 42 -13.71 2.40 19.99
N ARG A 43 -14.80 1.62 19.86
CA ARG A 43 -14.72 0.19 19.51
C ARG A 43 -14.37 -0.02 18.05
N GLU A 44 -14.91 0.78 17.13
CA GLU A 44 -14.52 0.76 15.70
C GLU A 44 -13.04 1.11 15.53
N LEU A 45 -12.60 2.14 16.26
CA LEU A 45 -11.21 2.58 16.24
C LEU A 45 -10.28 1.46 16.69
N LEU A 46 -10.62 0.73 17.76
CA LEU A 46 -9.83 -0.40 18.25
C LEU A 46 -9.62 -1.46 17.16
N TRP A 47 -10.67 -1.81 16.41
CA TRP A 47 -10.56 -2.79 15.32
C TRP A 47 -9.83 -2.24 14.10
N CYS A 48 -9.92 -0.95 13.82
CA CYS A 48 -9.11 -0.28 12.81
C CYS A 48 -7.61 -0.30 13.21
N ILE A 49 -7.29 -0.03 14.47
CA ILE A 49 -5.92 -0.13 15.01
C ILE A 49 -5.41 -1.57 14.91
N TYR A 50 -6.26 -2.57 15.18
CA TYR A 50 -5.91 -3.97 14.98
C TYR A 50 -5.56 -4.28 13.51
N ALA A 51 -6.38 -3.84 12.55
CA ALA A 51 -6.07 -4.02 11.13
C ALA A 51 -4.75 -3.33 10.74
N ILE A 52 -4.49 -2.13 11.29
CA ILE A 52 -3.22 -1.41 11.13
C ILE A 52 -2.05 -2.21 11.74
N PHE A 53 -2.23 -2.85 12.90
CA PHE A 53 -1.22 -3.71 13.51
C PHE A 53 -0.88 -4.92 12.61
N VAL A 54 -1.88 -5.53 11.96
CA VAL A 54 -1.64 -6.60 10.97
C VAL A 54 -0.82 -6.11 9.77
N LEU A 55 -1.01 -4.86 9.33
CA LEU A 55 -0.17 -4.24 8.29
C LEU A 55 1.28 -4.05 8.74
N VAL A 56 1.50 -3.68 10.01
CA VAL A 56 2.85 -3.61 10.59
C VAL A 56 3.51 -4.99 10.55
N LEU A 57 2.79 -6.04 10.90
CA LEU A 57 3.29 -7.43 10.86
C LEU A 57 3.70 -7.85 9.43
N SER A 58 2.83 -7.59 8.45
CA SER A 58 3.10 -7.89 7.03
C SER A 58 4.37 -7.16 6.52
N SER A 59 4.53 -5.91 6.93
CA SER A 59 5.67 -5.07 6.51
C SER A 59 6.96 -5.44 7.25
N PHE A 60 6.85 -5.88 8.51
CA PHE A 60 7.96 -6.44 9.28
C PHE A 60 8.55 -7.66 8.56
N ASP A 61 7.72 -8.62 8.12
CA ASP A 61 8.19 -9.84 7.45
C ASP A 61 8.91 -9.52 6.12
N ASN A 62 8.34 -8.59 5.35
CA ASN A 62 8.95 -8.13 4.09
C ASN A 62 10.37 -7.57 4.32
N GLN A 63 10.54 -6.70 5.32
CA GLN A 63 11.87 -6.14 5.64
C GLN A 63 12.81 -7.18 6.26
N ALA A 64 12.31 -8.06 7.13
CA ALA A 64 13.10 -9.11 7.76
C ALA A 64 13.78 -10.00 6.70
N GLY A 65 13.06 -10.36 5.64
CA GLY A 65 13.60 -11.14 4.53
C GLY A 65 14.80 -10.47 3.83
N GLY A 66 14.75 -9.16 3.60
CA GLY A 66 15.84 -8.42 2.96
C GLY A 66 17.05 -8.20 3.88
N VAL A 67 16.81 -7.80 5.13
CA VAL A 67 17.88 -7.44 6.07
C VAL A 67 18.67 -8.65 6.56
N VAL A 68 18.02 -9.82 6.69
CA VAL A 68 18.71 -11.06 7.10
C VAL A 68 19.85 -11.44 6.15
N LEU A 69 19.76 -11.10 4.86
CA LEU A 69 20.83 -11.31 3.87
C LEU A 69 22.11 -10.54 4.19
N SER A 70 21.99 -9.43 4.93
CA SER A 70 23.12 -8.62 5.38
C SER A 70 23.73 -9.09 6.70
N ILE A 71 23.14 -10.05 7.41
CA ILE A 71 23.70 -10.55 8.68
C ILE A 71 24.92 -11.43 8.40
N PRO A 72 26.12 -11.13 8.95
CA PRO A 72 27.34 -11.88 8.65
C PRO A 72 27.25 -13.37 8.97
N GLN A 73 26.59 -13.74 10.08
CA GLN A 73 26.41 -15.15 10.46
C GLN A 73 25.49 -15.90 9.51
N PHE A 74 24.45 -15.25 8.99
CA PHE A 74 23.59 -15.84 7.97
C PHE A 74 24.38 -16.14 6.69
N ARG A 75 25.29 -15.23 6.29
CA ARG A 75 26.20 -15.46 5.16
C ARG A 75 27.19 -16.60 5.38
N LYS A 76 27.63 -16.83 6.62
CA LYS A 76 28.52 -17.95 6.96
C LYS A 76 27.81 -19.30 6.89
N ASP A 77 26.57 -19.39 7.37
CA ASP A 77 25.82 -20.64 7.40
C ASP A 77 25.25 -21.05 6.03
N PHE A 78 24.82 -20.08 5.21
CA PHE A 78 24.10 -20.33 3.94
C PHE A 78 24.87 -19.91 2.68
N GLY A 79 25.98 -19.18 2.83
CA GLY A 79 26.82 -18.70 1.73
C GLY A 79 28.07 -19.54 1.49
N SER A 80 28.87 -19.10 0.51
CA SER A 80 30.16 -19.69 0.17
C SER A 80 31.30 -18.70 0.43
N PRO A 81 32.52 -19.18 0.73
CA PRO A 81 33.67 -18.30 0.87
C PRO A 81 34.05 -17.70 -0.50
N TYR A 82 34.15 -16.37 -0.56
CA TYR A 82 34.59 -15.60 -1.72
C TYR A 82 35.46 -14.42 -1.26
N ASP A 83 36.71 -14.36 -1.73
CA ASP A 83 37.68 -13.29 -1.46
C ASP A 83 37.83 -12.92 0.04
N GLY A 84 38.01 -13.93 0.90
CA GLY A 84 38.20 -13.74 2.35
C GLY A 84 36.94 -13.36 3.14
N ASN A 85 35.79 -13.21 2.46
CA ASN A 85 34.48 -12.97 3.07
C ASN A 85 33.47 -14.07 2.69
N TYR A 86 32.37 -14.17 3.44
CA TYR A 86 31.26 -15.05 3.07
C TYR A 86 30.22 -14.27 2.28
N VAL A 87 29.95 -14.71 1.06
CA VAL A 87 28.97 -14.13 0.15
C VAL A 87 27.93 -15.19 -0.18
N LEU A 88 26.65 -14.80 -0.14
CA LEU A 88 25.59 -15.69 -0.61
C LEU A 88 25.62 -15.72 -2.13
N SER A 89 25.54 -16.89 -2.76
CA SER A 89 25.43 -16.97 -4.22
C SER A 89 24.24 -16.14 -4.73
N ALA A 90 24.44 -15.40 -5.82
CA ALA A 90 23.40 -14.57 -6.44
C ALA A 90 22.11 -15.35 -6.74
N LYS A 91 22.21 -16.64 -7.08
CA LYS A 91 21.07 -17.54 -7.27
C LYS A 91 20.19 -17.61 -6.02
N TRP A 92 20.78 -17.83 -4.85
CA TRP A 92 20.03 -17.91 -3.59
C TRP A 92 19.56 -16.56 -3.09
N GLN A 93 20.34 -15.49 -3.25
CA GLN A 93 19.87 -14.13 -2.90
C GLN A 93 18.65 -13.72 -3.73
N SER A 94 18.69 -13.97 -5.06
CA SER A 94 17.57 -13.72 -5.95
C SER A 94 16.36 -14.59 -5.61
N ALA A 95 16.58 -15.84 -5.22
CA ALA A 95 15.52 -16.73 -4.76
C ALA A 95 14.87 -16.23 -3.46
N TYR A 96 15.66 -15.76 -2.48
CA TYR A 96 15.15 -15.28 -1.18
C TYR A 96 14.43 -13.94 -1.26
N SER A 97 14.80 -13.07 -2.19
CA SER A 97 14.10 -11.78 -2.37
C SER A 97 12.98 -11.87 -3.39
N GLY A 98 13.15 -12.65 -4.47
CA GLY A 98 12.19 -12.75 -5.57
C GLY A 98 11.01 -13.67 -5.28
N ALA A 99 11.22 -14.82 -4.61
CA ALA A 99 10.13 -15.75 -4.34
C ALA A 99 9.05 -15.19 -3.41
N PRO A 100 9.37 -14.49 -2.30
CA PRO A 100 8.33 -13.85 -1.48
C PRO A 100 7.51 -12.82 -2.26
N VAL A 101 8.14 -12.07 -3.16
CA VAL A 101 7.43 -11.07 -3.97
C VAL A 101 6.46 -11.78 -4.93
N LEU A 102 6.91 -12.81 -5.64
CA LEU A 102 6.04 -13.60 -6.52
C LEU A 102 4.90 -14.28 -5.75
N SER A 103 5.19 -14.93 -4.63
CA SER A 103 4.16 -15.60 -3.85
C SER A 103 3.20 -14.61 -3.19
N SER A 104 3.64 -13.39 -2.88
CA SER A 104 2.75 -12.31 -2.41
C SER A 104 1.76 -11.85 -3.46
N ILE A 105 2.12 -11.85 -4.76
CA ILE A 105 1.18 -11.54 -5.85
C ILE A 105 0.08 -12.60 -5.91
N VAL A 106 0.47 -13.87 -5.84
CA VAL A 106 -0.48 -14.98 -5.81
C VAL A 106 -1.34 -14.92 -4.55
N GLY A 107 -0.74 -14.64 -3.39
CA GLY A 107 -1.42 -14.44 -2.12
C GLY A 107 -2.44 -13.30 -2.17
N LEU A 108 -2.10 -12.17 -2.78
CA LEU A 108 -2.99 -11.03 -2.97
C LEU A 108 -4.24 -11.40 -3.82
N LEU A 109 -4.04 -12.12 -4.92
CA LEU A 109 -5.14 -12.52 -5.82
C LEU A 109 -6.05 -13.57 -5.17
N VAL A 110 -5.45 -14.61 -4.58
CA VAL A 110 -6.20 -15.70 -3.93
C VAL A 110 -6.92 -15.19 -2.70
N SER A 111 -6.27 -14.37 -1.88
CA SER A 111 -6.87 -13.81 -0.66
C SER A 111 -8.00 -12.86 -0.96
N GLY A 112 -7.93 -12.02 -2.01
CA GLY A 112 -9.05 -11.18 -2.41
C GLY A 112 -10.30 -12.01 -2.74
N TRP A 113 -10.15 -13.02 -3.61
CA TRP A 113 -11.26 -13.91 -3.97
C TRP A 113 -11.78 -14.71 -2.77
N LEU A 114 -10.88 -15.20 -1.92
CA LEU A 114 -11.24 -16.02 -0.77
C LEU A 114 -11.89 -15.18 0.33
N ALA A 115 -11.34 -14.01 0.67
CA ALA A 115 -11.89 -13.07 1.66
C ALA A 115 -13.31 -12.64 1.28
N ASP A 116 -13.60 -12.49 -0.02
CA ASP A 116 -14.95 -12.23 -0.50
C ASP A 116 -15.90 -13.42 -0.34
N LYS A 117 -15.40 -14.66 -0.28
CA LYS A 117 -16.23 -15.86 -0.03
C LYS A 117 -16.42 -16.18 1.45
N ILE A 118 -15.34 -16.20 2.24
CA ILE A 118 -15.35 -16.70 3.62
C ILE A 118 -15.42 -15.59 4.68
N GLY A 119 -15.22 -14.33 4.28
CA GLY A 119 -15.15 -13.19 5.19
C GLY A 119 -13.70 -12.79 5.51
N ARG A 120 -13.55 -11.61 6.11
CA ARG A 120 -12.26 -11.00 6.45
C ARG A 120 -11.67 -11.64 7.70
N LYS A 121 -12.50 -11.99 8.71
CA LYS A 121 -12.05 -12.63 9.95
C LYS A 121 -11.40 -14.00 9.70
N TRP A 122 -12.06 -14.83 8.90
CA TRP A 122 -11.55 -16.17 8.57
C TRP A 122 -10.31 -16.12 7.69
N MET A 123 -10.20 -15.11 6.81
CA MET A 123 -8.99 -14.89 6.04
C MET A 123 -7.81 -14.52 6.95
N PHE A 124 -8.01 -13.69 7.98
CA PHE A 124 -6.95 -13.46 8.98
C PHE A 124 -6.56 -14.75 9.72
N ALA A 125 -7.52 -15.59 10.11
CA ALA A 125 -7.23 -16.86 10.80
C ALA A 125 -6.35 -17.79 9.96
N ILE A 126 -6.69 -17.95 8.68
CA ILE A 126 -5.89 -18.73 7.72
C ILE A 126 -4.51 -18.08 7.53
N GLY A 127 -4.45 -16.75 7.40
CA GLY A 127 -3.20 -16.00 7.28
C GLY A 127 -2.26 -16.25 8.45
N TYR A 128 -2.75 -16.20 9.70
CA TYR A 128 -1.93 -16.45 10.89
C TYR A 128 -1.41 -17.89 10.93
N LEU A 129 -2.23 -18.88 10.57
CA LEU A 129 -1.79 -20.27 10.49
C LEU A 129 -0.63 -20.43 9.49
N ILE A 130 -0.75 -19.82 8.31
CA ILE A 130 0.31 -19.85 7.28
C ILE A 130 1.58 -19.14 7.79
N VAL A 131 1.45 -17.99 8.47
CA VAL A 131 2.60 -17.29 9.06
C VAL A 131 3.29 -18.12 10.14
N PHE A 132 2.56 -18.79 11.05
CA PHE A 132 3.19 -19.64 12.07
C PHE A 132 3.97 -20.80 11.46
N VAL A 133 3.42 -21.44 10.41
CA VAL A 133 4.12 -22.48 9.66
C VAL A 133 5.38 -21.91 9.01
N SER A 134 5.24 -20.76 8.33
CA SER A 134 6.37 -20.09 7.67
C SER A 134 7.50 -19.76 8.64
N ILE A 135 7.22 -19.06 9.75
CA ILE A 135 8.22 -18.67 10.74
C ILE A 135 8.92 -19.89 11.34
N THR A 136 8.18 -20.98 11.57
CA THR A 136 8.75 -22.23 12.10
C THR A 136 9.74 -22.84 11.11
N ILE A 137 9.39 -22.88 9.82
CA ILE A 137 10.28 -23.36 8.75
C ILE A 137 11.53 -22.47 8.63
N GLU A 138 11.36 -21.14 8.64
CA GLU A 138 12.48 -20.19 8.56
C GLU A 138 13.43 -20.31 9.75
N THR A 139 12.90 -20.47 10.97
CA THR A 139 13.70 -20.57 12.20
C THR A 139 14.47 -21.89 12.30
N LEU A 140 13.84 -23.01 11.89
CA LEU A 140 14.44 -24.34 11.92
C LEU A 140 15.31 -24.66 10.70
N SER A 141 15.27 -23.82 9.67
CA SER A 141 16.03 -24.05 8.44
C SER A 141 17.53 -24.19 8.69
N THR A 142 18.10 -25.25 8.13
CA THR A 142 19.55 -25.55 8.10
C THR A 142 20.09 -25.69 6.68
N SER A 143 19.19 -25.68 5.68
CA SER A 143 19.51 -25.78 4.26
C SER A 143 18.87 -24.64 3.48
N ASN A 144 19.57 -24.20 2.43
CA ASN A 144 19.13 -23.12 1.55
C ASN A 144 17.72 -23.34 0.98
N LEU A 145 17.39 -24.59 0.66
CA LEU A 145 16.10 -24.98 0.08
C LEU A 145 14.96 -24.89 1.10
N VAL A 146 15.20 -25.32 2.34
CA VAL A 146 14.19 -25.24 3.41
C VAL A 146 13.88 -23.79 3.75
N PHE A 147 14.90 -22.92 3.80
CA PHE A 147 14.71 -21.49 4.00
C PHE A 147 13.93 -20.84 2.84
N PHE A 148 14.22 -21.25 1.60
CA PHE A 148 13.48 -20.80 0.41
C PHE A 148 11.98 -21.15 0.48
N ILE A 149 11.64 -22.39 0.86
CA ILE A 149 10.25 -22.81 1.02
C ILE A 149 9.55 -21.98 2.09
N GLY A 150 10.21 -21.75 3.23
CA GLY A 150 9.68 -20.88 4.28
C GLY A 150 9.34 -19.48 3.73
N LYS A 151 10.29 -18.86 3.04
CA LYS A 151 10.13 -17.55 2.40
C LYS A 151 8.99 -17.49 1.36
N LEU A 152 8.82 -18.55 0.58
CA LEU A 152 7.73 -18.66 -0.39
C LEU A 152 6.37 -18.68 0.32
N VAL A 153 6.24 -19.49 1.38
CA VAL A 153 5.02 -19.58 2.20
C VAL A 153 4.76 -18.25 2.94
N ALA A 154 5.80 -17.60 3.45
CA ALA A 154 5.74 -16.27 4.06
C ALA A 154 5.09 -15.25 3.12
N GLY A 155 5.59 -15.16 1.88
CA GLY A 155 5.10 -14.19 0.90
C GLY A 155 3.61 -14.33 0.61
N PHE A 156 3.08 -15.57 0.55
CA PHE A 156 1.63 -15.77 0.39
C PHE A 156 0.83 -15.13 1.53
N ALA A 157 1.29 -15.30 2.77
CA ALA A 157 0.63 -14.72 3.94
C ALA A 157 0.76 -13.19 4.00
N ILE A 158 1.93 -12.63 3.64
CA ILE A 158 2.14 -11.18 3.51
C ILE A 158 1.10 -10.58 2.55
N GLY A 159 0.97 -11.15 1.35
CA GLY A 159 0.00 -10.69 0.35
C GLY A 159 -1.45 -10.78 0.84
N ALA A 160 -1.78 -11.87 1.55
CA ALA A 160 -3.11 -12.07 2.11
C ALA A 160 -3.47 -11.08 3.22
N PHE A 161 -2.53 -10.82 4.13
CA PHE A 161 -2.71 -9.87 5.21
C PHE A 161 -2.84 -8.44 4.71
N THR A 162 -1.98 -8.02 3.78
CA THR A 162 -2.02 -6.65 3.24
C THR A 162 -3.37 -6.36 2.57
N THR A 163 -3.86 -7.29 1.74
CA THR A 163 -5.14 -7.12 1.04
C THR A 163 -6.32 -7.09 2.00
N THR A 164 -6.38 -8.05 2.93
CA THR A 164 -7.50 -8.21 3.85
C THR A 164 -7.55 -7.06 4.88
N ALA A 165 -6.40 -6.59 5.36
CA ALA A 165 -6.33 -5.48 6.31
C ALA A 165 -6.74 -4.16 5.68
N LEU A 166 -6.32 -3.86 4.45
CA LEU A 166 -6.76 -2.66 3.75
C LEU A 166 -8.26 -2.71 3.43
N ALA A 167 -8.78 -3.86 3.01
CA ALA A 167 -10.21 -4.04 2.75
C ALA A 167 -11.04 -3.84 4.03
N TYR A 168 -10.65 -4.50 5.13
CA TYR A 168 -11.34 -4.38 6.42
C TYR A 168 -11.31 -2.94 6.94
N LEU A 169 -10.15 -2.27 6.86
CA LEU A 169 -10.04 -0.87 7.26
C LEU A 169 -10.96 0.04 6.43
N GLY A 170 -11.06 -0.18 5.12
CA GLY A 170 -11.95 0.60 4.25
C GLY A 170 -13.44 0.38 4.51
N GLU A 171 -13.81 -0.79 5.02
CA GLU A 171 -15.19 -1.18 5.29
C GLU A 171 -15.68 -0.81 6.70
N VAL A 172 -14.77 -0.73 7.68
CA VAL A 172 -15.09 -0.48 9.10
C VAL A 172 -14.78 0.96 9.53
N ALA A 173 -13.86 1.65 8.85
CA ALA A 173 -13.47 2.99 9.25
C ALA A 173 -14.64 3.99 9.15
N PRO A 174 -14.92 4.77 10.21
CA PRO A 174 -15.99 5.76 10.19
C PRO A 174 -15.70 6.84 9.16
N GLY A 175 -16.71 7.23 8.38
CA GLY A 175 -16.59 8.14 7.23
C GLY A 175 -15.70 9.38 7.47
N PRO A 176 -15.93 10.16 8.55
CA PRO A 176 -15.14 11.36 8.85
C PRO A 176 -13.68 11.08 9.23
N ALA A 177 -13.37 9.92 9.81
CA ALA A 177 -12.01 9.54 10.24
C ALA A 177 -11.28 8.63 9.23
N ARG A 178 -11.98 8.15 8.20
CA ARG A 178 -11.44 7.20 7.21
C ARG A 178 -10.15 7.71 6.56
N GLY A 179 -10.08 9.00 6.23
CA GLY A 179 -8.87 9.60 5.66
C GLY A 179 -7.65 9.47 6.59
N ILE A 180 -7.82 9.78 7.88
CA ILE A 180 -6.76 9.68 8.89
C ILE A 180 -6.35 8.22 9.11
N LEU A 181 -7.31 7.30 9.15
CA LEU A 181 -7.05 5.88 9.33
C LEU A 181 -6.34 5.25 8.13
N THR A 182 -6.72 5.60 6.91
CA THR A 182 -6.00 5.18 5.70
C THR A 182 -4.59 5.76 5.67
N ALA A 183 -4.40 6.99 6.12
CA ALA A 183 -3.08 7.60 6.26
C ALA A 183 -2.23 6.84 7.32
N ALA A 184 -2.82 6.52 8.48
CA ALA A 184 -2.16 5.72 9.51
C ALA A 184 -1.77 4.31 9.00
N ALA A 185 -2.59 3.68 8.15
CA ALA A 185 -2.23 2.43 7.50
C ALA A 185 -1.02 2.57 6.56
N GLY A 186 -0.91 3.67 5.82
CA GLY A 186 0.28 3.99 5.03
C GLY A 186 1.53 4.17 5.90
N MET A 187 1.42 4.83 7.06
CA MET A 187 2.52 4.91 8.02
C MET A 187 2.89 3.55 8.61
N ALA A 188 1.91 2.68 8.87
CA ALA A 188 2.13 1.33 9.39
C ALA A 188 3.08 0.51 8.53
N LEU A 189 3.01 0.68 7.20
CA LEU A 189 3.90 0.03 6.24
C LEU A 189 5.38 0.44 6.41
N THR A 190 5.65 1.61 6.99
CA THR A 190 7.01 2.08 7.29
C THR A 190 7.47 1.76 8.72
N VAL A 191 6.52 1.59 9.65
CA VAL A 191 6.82 1.23 11.05
C VAL A 191 7.36 -0.21 11.16
N GLY A 192 6.82 -1.16 10.41
CA GLY A 192 7.30 -2.55 10.40
C GLY A 192 8.80 -2.65 10.08
N PRO A 193 9.27 -2.12 8.94
CA PRO A 193 10.68 -2.05 8.59
C PRO A 193 11.56 -1.38 9.64
N PHE A 194 11.09 -0.29 10.26
CA PHE A 194 11.80 0.41 11.32
C PHE A 194 12.04 -0.47 12.55
N ILE A 195 11.03 -1.24 12.99
CA ILE A 195 11.16 -2.19 14.10
C ILE A 195 12.21 -3.26 13.76
N VAL A 196 12.19 -3.82 12.54
CA VAL A 196 13.20 -4.80 12.09
C VAL A 196 14.61 -4.22 12.18
N SER A 197 14.83 -2.99 11.72
CA SER A 197 16.14 -2.33 11.80
C SER A 197 16.67 -2.22 13.22
N ILE A 198 15.79 -1.92 14.20
CA ILE A 198 16.16 -1.86 15.62
C ILE A 198 16.54 -3.25 16.14
N VAL A 199 15.73 -4.27 15.85
CA VAL A 199 16.00 -5.65 16.26
C VAL A 199 17.34 -6.12 15.68
N VAL A 200 17.57 -5.91 14.40
CA VAL A 200 18.82 -6.31 13.73
C VAL A 200 20.01 -5.53 14.27
N ARG A 201 19.85 -4.25 14.60
CA ARG A 201 20.93 -3.48 15.24
C ARG A 201 21.34 -4.06 16.61
N ALA A 202 20.38 -4.62 17.35
CA ALA A 202 20.61 -5.23 18.65
C ALA A 202 21.14 -6.69 18.56
N THR A 203 20.75 -7.45 17.55
CA THR A 203 21.08 -8.89 17.45
C THR A 203 22.09 -9.24 16.37
N GLY A 204 22.21 -8.43 15.31
CA GLY A 204 22.97 -8.76 14.10
C GLY A 204 24.49 -8.82 14.26
N ASP A 205 25.04 -8.17 15.30
CA ASP A 205 26.48 -8.20 15.61
C ASP A 205 26.86 -9.44 16.45
N LYS A 206 25.90 -10.29 16.86
CA LYS A 206 26.20 -11.47 17.69
C LYS A 206 26.95 -12.55 16.90
N PRO A 207 27.93 -13.25 17.51
CA PRO A 207 28.73 -14.27 16.83
C PRO A 207 28.00 -15.61 16.65
N ASN A 208 26.77 -15.76 17.14
CA ASN A 208 26.03 -17.03 17.15
C ASN A 208 24.91 -17.02 16.10
N ARG A 209 24.41 -18.21 15.73
CA ARG A 209 23.22 -18.38 14.85
C ARG A 209 21.96 -17.63 15.31
N TRP A 210 21.91 -17.28 16.59
CA TRP A 210 20.87 -16.42 17.16
C TRP A 210 20.83 -15.01 16.56
N ALA A 211 21.90 -14.54 15.89
CA ALA A 211 21.94 -13.22 15.27
C ALA A 211 20.78 -12.99 14.27
N TYR A 212 20.48 -14.01 13.45
CA TYR A 212 19.37 -13.97 12.49
C TYR A 212 18.10 -14.65 13.01
N ARG A 213 18.21 -15.73 13.81
CA ARG A 213 17.03 -16.41 14.39
C ARG A 213 16.23 -15.53 15.35
N SER A 214 16.87 -14.59 16.05
CA SER A 214 16.16 -13.64 16.90
C SER A 214 15.21 -12.71 16.13
N VAL A 215 15.48 -12.43 14.84
CA VAL A 215 14.57 -11.63 13.99
C VAL A 215 13.27 -12.40 13.73
N PHE A 216 13.36 -13.69 13.43
CA PHE A 216 12.20 -14.57 13.24
C PHE A 216 11.46 -14.84 14.56
N LEU A 217 12.18 -14.92 15.69
CA LEU A 217 11.53 -15.05 16.99
C LEU A 217 10.75 -13.78 17.37
N ALA A 218 11.28 -12.60 17.05
CA ALA A 218 10.55 -11.35 17.23
C ALA A 218 9.27 -11.34 16.37
N GLN A 219 9.34 -11.84 15.13
CA GLN A 219 8.17 -12.01 14.27
C GLN A 219 7.11 -12.94 14.89
N TYR A 220 7.53 -14.01 15.57
CA TYR A 220 6.63 -14.89 16.31
C TYR A 220 5.88 -14.12 17.41
N GLY A 221 6.60 -13.28 18.16
CA GLY A 221 6.01 -12.41 19.19
C GLY A 221 4.89 -11.52 18.63
N PHE A 222 5.16 -10.77 17.55
CA PHE A 222 4.15 -9.92 16.91
C PHE A 222 2.97 -10.73 16.36
N SER A 223 3.24 -11.89 15.75
CA SER A 223 2.20 -12.75 15.18
C SER A 223 1.28 -13.35 16.25
N VAL A 224 1.84 -13.78 17.39
CA VAL A 224 1.07 -14.31 18.53
C VAL A 224 0.18 -13.22 19.12
N THR A 225 0.69 -12.01 19.31
CA THR A 225 -0.12 -10.89 19.82
C THR A 225 -1.30 -10.59 18.89
N GLY A 226 -1.07 -10.60 17.58
CA GLY A 226 -2.13 -10.41 16.58
C GLY A 226 -3.14 -11.56 16.56
N ALA A 227 -2.69 -12.81 16.63
CA ALA A 227 -3.53 -13.99 16.63
C ALA A 227 -4.40 -14.09 17.91
N PHE A 228 -3.88 -13.65 19.06
CA PHE A 228 -4.62 -13.66 20.33
C PHE A 228 -5.84 -12.74 20.31
N LEU A 229 -5.76 -11.59 19.63
CA LEU A 229 -6.85 -10.62 19.52
C LEU A 229 -7.88 -10.99 18.43
N LEU A 230 -7.56 -11.94 17.55
CA LEU A 230 -8.41 -12.31 16.42
C LEU A 230 -9.80 -12.87 16.80
N PRO A 231 -9.97 -13.74 17.83
CA PRO A 231 -11.27 -14.30 18.15
C PRO A 231 -12.31 -13.24 18.51
N CYS A 232 -11.88 -12.14 19.14
CA CYS A 232 -12.72 -11.03 19.54
C CYS A 232 -13.11 -10.11 18.37
N MET A 233 -12.44 -10.22 17.22
CA MET A 233 -12.68 -9.37 16.06
C MET A 233 -14.07 -9.65 15.44
N PRO A 234 -14.93 -8.64 15.27
CA PRO A 234 -16.17 -8.75 14.52
C PRO A 234 -15.87 -8.79 13.02
N GLU A 235 -16.71 -9.52 12.29
CA GLU A 235 -16.68 -9.56 10.82
C GLU A 235 -17.16 -8.21 10.25
N SER A 236 -16.72 -7.87 9.03
CA SER A 236 -17.10 -6.60 8.40
C SER A 236 -18.61 -6.51 8.15
N PRO A 237 -19.31 -5.47 8.64
CA PRO A 237 -20.74 -5.27 8.39
C PRO A 237 -21.03 -5.09 6.90
N TRP A 238 -20.16 -4.38 6.18
CA TRP A 238 -20.31 -4.14 4.74
C TRP A 238 -20.27 -5.46 3.96
N TRP A 239 -19.33 -6.35 4.32
CA TRP A 239 -19.24 -7.67 3.69
C TRP A 239 -20.48 -8.53 4.01
N LEU A 240 -20.95 -8.55 5.26
CA LEU A 240 -22.14 -9.30 5.66
C LEU A 240 -23.40 -8.85 4.88
N LEU A 241 -23.57 -7.54 4.71
CA LEU A 241 -24.65 -6.98 3.90
C LEU A 241 -24.51 -7.33 2.41
N SER A 242 -23.29 -7.30 1.86
CA SER A 242 -23.04 -7.72 0.48
C SER A 242 -23.45 -9.17 0.19
N LYS A 243 -23.41 -10.04 1.22
CA LYS A 243 -23.85 -11.45 1.19
C LYS A 243 -25.32 -11.65 1.55
N GLY A 244 -26.07 -10.59 1.84
CA GLY A 244 -27.47 -10.68 2.27
C GLY A 244 -27.66 -11.16 3.71
N ARG A 245 -26.59 -11.27 4.52
CA ARG A 245 -26.64 -11.74 5.91
C ARG A 245 -27.00 -10.59 6.87
N LYS A 246 -28.21 -10.05 6.74
CA LYS A 246 -28.68 -8.85 7.49
C LYS A 246 -28.64 -9.04 9.01
N HIS A 247 -29.06 -10.21 9.51
CA HIS A 247 -29.07 -10.49 10.95
C HIS A 247 -27.67 -10.48 11.57
N GLU A 248 -26.69 -11.07 10.88
CA GLU A 248 -25.31 -11.05 11.36
C GLU A 248 -24.68 -9.67 11.25
N ALA A 249 -25.04 -8.89 10.22
CA ALA A 249 -24.61 -7.50 10.11
C ALA A 249 -25.09 -6.67 11.30
N SER A 250 -26.34 -6.84 11.76
CA SER A 250 -26.83 -6.14 12.97
C SER A 250 -26.09 -6.56 14.24
N VAL A 251 -25.71 -7.85 14.36
CA VAL A 251 -24.91 -8.34 15.49
C VAL A 251 -23.47 -7.79 15.42
N ALA A 252 -22.88 -7.69 14.23
CA ALA A 252 -21.56 -7.08 14.07
C ALA A 252 -21.60 -5.58 14.45
N LEU A 253 -22.62 -4.85 14.01
CA LEU A 253 -22.83 -3.43 14.36
C LEU A 253 -23.00 -3.22 15.88
N SER A 254 -23.68 -4.13 16.58
CA SER A 254 -23.80 -4.02 18.04
C SER A 254 -22.45 -4.20 18.75
N HIS A 255 -21.53 -5.02 18.21
CA HIS A 255 -20.16 -5.13 18.72
C HIS A 255 -19.35 -3.84 18.52
N PHE A 256 -19.62 -3.10 17.43
CA PHE A 256 -19.05 -1.77 17.20
C PHE A 256 -19.65 -0.69 18.11
N GLY A 257 -20.74 -0.99 18.83
CA GLY A 257 -21.37 -0.08 19.78
C GLY A 257 -22.53 0.74 19.20
N TYR A 258 -23.05 0.37 18.03
CA TYR A 258 -24.24 1.00 17.46
C TYR A 258 -25.50 0.63 18.25
N THR A 259 -26.40 1.61 18.43
CA THR A 259 -27.77 1.34 18.86
C THR A 259 -28.57 0.69 17.73
N VAL A 260 -29.71 0.06 18.08
CA VAL A 260 -30.56 -0.64 17.10
C VAL A 260 -31.00 0.29 15.96
N ASP A 261 -31.36 1.53 16.28
CA ASP A 261 -31.81 2.53 15.30
C ASP A 261 -30.66 2.97 14.39
N GLN A 262 -29.50 3.30 14.95
CA GLN A 262 -28.32 3.69 14.16
C GLN A 262 -27.83 2.54 13.25
N ALA A 263 -27.91 1.30 13.75
CA ALA A 263 -27.58 0.12 12.95
C ALA A 263 -28.53 -0.04 11.76
N ARG A 264 -29.83 0.25 11.93
CA ARG A 264 -30.83 0.20 10.85
C ARG A 264 -30.54 1.25 9.78
N ASP A 265 -30.21 2.47 10.20
CA ASP A 265 -29.87 3.56 9.28
C ASP A 265 -28.61 3.23 8.49
N TYR A 266 -27.55 2.75 9.17
CA TYR A 266 -26.33 2.30 8.53
C TYR A 266 -26.58 1.17 7.51
N MET A 267 -27.35 0.15 7.90
CA MET A 267 -27.67 -0.97 6.99
C MET A 267 -28.43 -0.51 5.75
N THR A 268 -29.37 0.41 5.90
CA THR A 268 -30.15 0.95 4.77
C THR A 268 -29.24 1.72 3.81
N ALA A 269 -28.43 2.64 4.33
CA ALA A 269 -27.47 3.40 3.54
C ALA A 269 -26.44 2.48 2.84
N ALA A 270 -25.95 1.47 3.54
CA ALA A 270 -24.98 0.52 2.99
C ALA A 270 -25.58 -0.37 1.89
N ILE A 271 -26.84 -0.80 2.01
CA ILE A 271 -27.54 -1.57 0.96
C ILE A 271 -27.73 -0.69 -0.28
N THR A 272 -28.22 0.54 -0.12
CA THR A 272 -28.38 1.48 -1.25
C THR A 272 -27.05 1.74 -1.95
N ALA A 273 -25.97 1.97 -1.19
CA ALA A 273 -24.63 2.14 -1.76
C ALA A 273 -24.12 0.88 -2.49
N LEU A 274 -24.39 -0.31 -1.95
CA LEU A 274 -24.04 -1.58 -2.59
C LEU A 274 -24.79 -1.80 -3.90
N ASP A 275 -26.07 -1.45 -3.94
CA ASP A 275 -26.90 -1.61 -5.15
C ASP A 275 -26.49 -0.60 -6.23
N HIS A 276 -26.22 0.65 -5.87
CA HIS A 276 -25.62 1.62 -6.80
C HIS A 276 -24.26 1.16 -7.32
N ALA A 277 -23.36 0.69 -6.45
CA ALA A 277 -22.06 0.17 -6.87
C ALA A 277 -22.21 -1.04 -7.81
N ARG A 278 -23.16 -1.94 -7.54
CA ARG A 278 -23.46 -3.08 -8.42
C ARG A 278 -23.95 -2.59 -9.78
N GLU A 279 -24.87 -1.64 -9.81
CA GLU A 279 -25.40 -1.06 -11.06
C GLU A 279 -24.33 -0.37 -11.89
N GLU A 280 -23.48 0.45 -11.27
CA GLU A 280 -22.37 1.11 -11.96
C GLU A 280 -21.37 0.12 -12.54
N THR A 281 -21.16 -1.02 -11.88
CA THR A 281 -20.16 -2.02 -12.28
C THR A 281 -20.75 -3.14 -13.15
N LYS A 282 -22.08 -3.21 -13.33
CA LYS A 282 -22.74 -4.23 -14.17
C LYS A 282 -22.20 -4.18 -15.60
N GLY A 283 -21.69 -5.32 -16.09
CA GLY A 283 -21.15 -5.46 -17.44
C GLY A 283 -19.74 -4.90 -17.66
N ALA A 284 -19.09 -4.32 -16.65
CA ALA A 284 -17.75 -3.78 -16.80
C ALA A 284 -16.71 -4.90 -17.03
N THR A 285 -15.97 -4.84 -18.13
CA THR A 285 -15.00 -5.88 -18.53
C THR A 285 -13.57 -5.33 -18.49
N TYR A 286 -12.57 -6.16 -18.17
CA TYR A 286 -11.16 -5.73 -18.20
C TYR A 286 -10.73 -5.21 -19.57
N LEU A 287 -11.31 -5.74 -20.65
CA LEU A 287 -11.11 -5.28 -22.02
C LEU A 287 -11.54 -3.81 -22.24
N GLU A 288 -12.54 -3.32 -21.52
CA GLU A 288 -13.00 -1.92 -21.62
C GLU A 288 -11.93 -0.92 -21.14
N CYS A 289 -11.01 -1.36 -20.26
CA CYS A 289 -9.88 -0.54 -19.80
C CYS A 289 -8.89 -0.25 -20.94
N PHE A 290 -8.80 -1.15 -21.93
CA PHE A 290 -7.87 -1.02 -23.05
C PHE A 290 -8.50 -0.37 -24.30
N GLN A 291 -9.75 0.09 -24.23
CA GLN A 291 -10.44 0.69 -25.37
C GLN A 291 -10.27 2.21 -25.42
N LYS A 292 -9.82 2.73 -26.59
CA LYS A 292 -9.79 4.15 -26.99
C LYS A 292 -9.45 5.13 -25.86
N THR A 293 -10.44 5.86 -25.35
CA THR A 293 -10.27 6.92 -24.35
C THR A 293 -9.88 6.37 -22.97
N ASN A 294 -10.34 5.16 -22.62
CA ASN A 294 -10.00 4.52 -21.35
C ASN A 294 -8.55 4.04 -21.34
N LEU A 295 -8.00 3.63 -22.48
CA LEU A 295 -6.58 3.23 -22.58
C LEU A 295 -5.66 4.37 -22.13
N ARG A 296 -5.94 5.61 -22.56
CA ARG A 296 -5.18 6.78 -22.13
C ARG A 296 -5.25 6.99 -20.61
N ARG A 297 -6.43 6.79 -20.01
CA ARG A 297 -6.63 6.91 -18.55
C ARG A 297 -5.89 5.80 -17.81
N THR A 298 -6.01 4.56 -18.26
CA THR A 298 -5.35 3.39 -17.66
C THR A 298 -3.82 3.51 -17.72
N ILE A 299 -3.27 4.00 -18.83
CA ILE A 299 -1.82 4.25 -18.96
C ILE A 299 -1.38 5.34 -17.98
N ILE A 300 -2.09 6.46 -17.90
CA ILE A 300 -1.77 7.57 -16.98
C ILE A 300 -1.88 7.10 -15.51
N ALA A 301 -2.85 6.24 -15.19
CA ALA A 301 -3.05 5.69 -13.85
C ALA A 301 -1.92 4.73 -13.45
N ALA A 302 -1.51 3.84 -14.37
CA ALA A 302 -0.54 2.77 -14.09
C ALA A 302 0.93 3.23 -14.19
N ALA A 303 1.21 4.28 -14.96
CA ALA A 303 2.59 4.71 -15.20
C ALA A 303 3.32 5.19 -13.93
N PRO A 304 2.74 6.01 -13.02
CA PRO A 304 3.43 6.40 -11.78
C PRO A 304 3.82 5.23 -10.88
N LEU A 305 2.97 4.19 -10.80
CA LEU A 305 3.29 2.96 -10.07
C LEU A 305 4.45 2.19 -10.70
N SER A 306 4.48 2.13 -12.03
CA SER A 306 5.54 1.47 -12.80
C SER A 306 6.87 2.23 -12.69
N ILE A 307 6.80 3.57 -12.71
CA ILE A 307 7.96 4.45 -12.55
C ILE A 307 8.62 4.26 -11.18
N GLN A 308 7.85 4.07 -10.11
CA GLN A 308 8.41 3.74 -8.79
C GLN A 308 9.27 2.47 -8.80
N ALA A 309 8.83 1.45 -9.54
CA ALA A 309 9.60 0.21 -9.68
C ALA A 309 10.86 0.42 -10.55
N LEU A 310 10.74 1.21 -11.62
CA LEU A 310 11.84 1.50 -12.55
C LEU A 310 12.88 2.50 -12.01
N SER A 311 12.50 3.36 -11.06
CA SER A 311 13.39 4.38 -10.50
C SER A 311 14.40 3.81 -9.49
N GLY A 312 14.38 2.49 -9.23
CA GLY A 312 15.33 1.84 -8.35
C GLY A 312 14.94 1.82 -6.87
N LEU A 313 13.65 2.04 -6.55
CA LEU A 313 13.17 1.94 -5.17
C LEU A 313 13.55 0.61 -4.53
N PHE A 314 13.33 -0.51 -5.23
CA PHE A 314 13.59 -1.85 -4.71
C PHE A 314 15.07 -2.04 -4.35
N PHE A 315 15.97 -1.48 -5.16
CA PHE A 315 17.41 -1.49 -4.87
C PHE A 315 17.73 -0.73 -3.59
N VAL A 316 17.24 0.50 -3.46
CA VAL A 316 17.53 1.34 -2.30
C VAL A 316 16.89 0.77 -1.02
N SER A 317 15.66 0.28 -1.08
CA SER A 317 14.96 -0.20 0.12
C SER A 317 15.43 -1.57 0.60
N SER A 318 15.68 -2.53 -0.32
CA SER A 318 15.95 -3.92 0.06
C SER A 318 17.42 -4.29 0.11
N TYR A 319 18.30 -3.60 -0.65
CA TYR A 319 19.72 -3.98 -0.78
C TYR A 319 20.72 -2.92 -0.30
N SER A 320 20.26 -1.74 0.15
CA SER A 320 21.14 -0.67 0.64
C SER A 320 22.08 -1.12 1.77
N THR A 321 21.59 -1.92 2.72
CA THR A 321 22.41 -2.43 3.84
C THR A 321 23.48 -3.40 3.36
N TYR A 322 23.12 -4.32 2.47
CA TYR A 322 24.06 -5.26 1.89
C TYR A 322 25.14 -4.52 1.10
N TYR A 323 24.76 -3.53 0.30
CA TYR A 323 25.67 -2.68 -0.44
C TYR A 323 26.64 -1.91 0.48
N GLN A 324 26.15 -1.31 1.56
CA GLN A 324 26.99 -0.59 2.53
C GLN A 324 28.05 -1.51 3.16
N GLN A 325 27.71 -2.76 3.47
CA GLN A 325 28.69 -3.74 3.96
C GLN A 325 29.72 -4.12 2.91
N LEU A 326 29.29 -4.35 1.66
CA LEU A 326 30.21 -4.64 0.56
C LEU A 326 31.14 -3.46 0.28
N ALA A 327 30.67 -2.24 0.51
CA ALA A 327 31.43 -1.01 0.39
C ALA A 327 32.47 -0.80 1.52
N GLY A 328 32.59 -1.75 2.45
CA GLY A 328 33.61 -1.77 3.50
C GLY A 328 33.21 -1.08 4.80
N TYR A 329 31.92 -0.79 5.01
CA TYR A 329 31.44 -0.29 6.30
C TYR A 329 31.40 -1.42 7.34
N ASN A 330 31.67 -1.04 8.59
CA ASN A 330 31.45 -1.95 9.71
C ASN A 330 29.96 -2.32 9.80
N THR A 331 29.68 -3.57 10.15
CA THR A 331 28.33 -4.13 10.32
C THR A 331 27.47 -3.26 11.24
N SER A 332 28.03 -2.84 12.38
CA SER A 332 27.33 -2.01 13.37
C SER A 332 26.90 -0.64 12.81
N THR A 333 27.77 0.00 12.03
CA THR A 333 27.48 1.28 11.37
C THR A 333 26.41 1.10 10.29
N THR A 334 26.49 0.01 9.52
CA THR A 334 25.52 -0.30 8.46
C THR A 334 24.11 -0.49 9.02
N PHE A 335 23.98 -1.21 10.14
CA PHE A 335 22.68 -1.36 10.80
C PHE A 335 22.15 -0.03 11.37
N SER A 336 23.03 0.81 11.93
CA SER A 336 22.63 2.17 12.34
C SER A 336 22.16 3.04 11.16
N LEU A 337 22.82 2.95 10.01
CA LEU A 337 22.38 3.65 8.78
C LEU A 337 21.05 3.11 8.25
N ASN A 338 20.76 1.83 8.43
CA ASN A 338 19.45 1.26 8.09
C ASN A 338 18.32 1.84 8.96
N ILE A 339 18.57 2.06 10.25
CA ILE A 339 17.62 2.76 11.14
C ILE A 339 17.38 4.18 10.61
N VAL A 340 18.45 4.91 10.27
CA VAL A 340 18.34 6.27 9.70
C VAL A 340 17.53 6.25 8.40
N GLN A 341 17.77 5.27 7.51
CA GLN A 341 17.02 5.12 6.27
C GLN A 341 15.52 4.96 6.52
N ASN A 342 15.12 4.13 7.50
CA ASN A 342 13.71 3.96 7.83
C ASN A 342 13.08 5.20 8.49
N ILE A 343 13.82 5.92 9.35
CA ILE A 343 13.37 7.20 9.89
C ILE A 343 13.15 8.24 8.78
N LEU A 344 14.05 8.29 7.80
CA LEU A 344 13.91 9.14 6.63
C LEU A 344 12.67 8.75 5.80
N ALA A 345 12.43 7.45 5.57
CA ALA A 345 11.23 7.00 4.89
C ALA A 345 9.94 7.44 5.64
N MET A 346 9.90 7.26 6.97
CA MET A 346 8.78 7.64 7.82
C MET A 346 8.52 9.16 7.80
N THR A 347 9.57 9.95 8.02
CA THR A 347 9.47 11.42 8.00
C THR A 347 9.09 11.96 6.62
N GLY A 348 9.61 11.35 5.55
CA GLY A 348 9.25 11.70 4.18
C GLY A 348 7.77 11.43 3.91
N ASN A 349 7.25 10.28 4.34
CA ASN A 349 5.83 9.95 4.20
C ASN A 349 4.94 10.94 4.97
N ALA A 350 5.29 11.28 6.22
CA ALA A 350 4.59 12.30 7.01
C ALA A 350 4.60 13.69 6.35
N CYS A 351 5.74 14.11 5.79
CA CYS A 351 5.84 15.39 5.06
C CYS A 351 5.00 15.39 3.78
N SER A 352 4.91 14.24 3.10
CA SER A 352 4.19 14.12 1.83
C SER A 352 2.71 14.49 1.94
N TRP A 353 2.07 14.19 3.08
CA TRP A 353 0.65 14.47 3.29
C TRP A 353 0.33 15.96 3.24
N PHE A 354 1.16 16.77 3.87
CA PHE A 354 0.99 18.23 3.84
C PHE A 354 1.36 18.83 2.48
N LEU A 355 2.26 18.18 1.75
CA LEU A 355 2.81 18.71 0.50
C LEU A 355 1.92 18.41 -0.71
N ILE A 356 1.27 17.23 -0.73
CA ILE A 356 0.41 16.79 -1.84
C ILE A 356 -0.73 17.78 -2.11
N ASP A 357 -1.37 18.28 -1.05
CA ASP A 357 -2.51 19.17 -1.18
C ASP A 357 -2.12 20.63 -1.44
N ARG A 358 -0.92 21.05 -1.01
CA ARG A 358 -0.43 22.42 -1.24
C ARG A 358 0.21 22.62 -2.61
N VAL A 359 1.02 21.66 -3.07
CA VAL A 359 1.83 21.80 -4.30
C VAL A 359 1.09 21.26 -5.52
N GLY A 360 0.19 20.30 -5.34
CA GLY A 360 -0.49 19.59 -6.42
C GLY A 360 0.26 18.32 -6.85
N ARG A 361 -0.42 17.47 -7.62
CA ARG A 361 0.06 16.10 -7.90
C ARG A 361 1.09 16.08 -9.02
N ARG A 362 0.88 16.84 -10.10
CA ARG A 362 1.80 16.89 -11.27
C ARG A 362 3.16 17.51 -10.95
N PRO A 363 3.28 18.71 -10.37
CA PRO A 363 4.57 19.33 -10.09
C PRO A 363 5.38 18.50 -9.11
N LEU A 364 4.72 17.91 -8.10
CA LEU A 364 5.39 17.09 -7.11
C LEU A 364 6.00 15.81 -7.72
N SER A 365 5.27 15.11 -8.61
CA SER A 365 5.84 13.95 -9.32
C SER A 365 6.92 14.34 -10.33
N CYS A 366 6.76 15.45 -11.08
CA CYS A 366 7.72 15.86 -12.12
C CYS A 366 9.04 16.38 -11.53
N TYR A 367 8.97 17.36 -10.62
CA TYR A 367 10.16 17.91 -9.96
C TYR A 367 10.81 16.88 -9.04
N GLY A 368 10.01 16.04 -8.39
CA GLY A 368 10.51 14.89 -7.63
C GLY A 368 11.32 13.94 -8.50
N MET A 369 10.79 13.50 -9.63
CA MET A 369 11.54 12.61 -10.54
C MET A 369 12.80 13.25 -11.12
N LEU A 370 12.76 14.54 -11.46
CA LEU A 370 13.93 15.25 -11.96
C LEU A 370 15.05 15.25 -10.90
N LEU A 371 14.71 15.58 -9.65
CA LEU A 371 15.65 15.59 -8.53
C LEU A 371 16.22 14.18 -8.26
N LEU A 372 15.38 13.15 -8.25
CA LEU A 372 15.80 11.76 -8.07
C LEU A 372 16.72 11.29 -9.21
N THR A 373 16.43 11.70 -10.45
CA THR A 373 17.27 11.38 -11.61
C THR A 373 18.67 11.98 -11.45
N VAL A 374 18.76 13.25 -11.05
CA VAL A 374 20.05 13.91 -10.77
C VAL A 374 20.81 13.16 -9.67
N LEU A 375 20.14 12.79 -8.57
CA LEU A 375 20.77 12.06 -7.48
C LEU A 375 21.29 10.68 -7.89
N LEU A 376 20.53 9.94 -8.69
CA LEU A 376 20.95 8.62 -9.20
C LEU A 376 22.18 8.73 -10.11
N LEU A 377 22.21 9.72 -11.00
CA LEU A 377 23.36 9.98 -11.88
C LEU A 377 24.60 10.42 -11.08
N LEU A 378 24.43 11.29 -10.08
CA LEU A 378 25.51 11.68 -9.16
C LEU A 378 26.04 10.48 -8.38
N THR A 379 25.14 9.64 -7.84
CA THR A 379 25.48 8.42 -7.10
C THR A 379 26.28 7.46 -7.98
N GLY A 380 25.88 7.28 -9.24
CA GLY A 380 26.63 6.50 -10.23
C GLY A 380 28.01 7.10 -10.53
N GLY A 381 28.10 8.42 -10.72
CA GLY A 381 29.35 9.12 -10.97
C GLY A 381 30.37 8.99 -9.84
N LEU A 382 29.91 9.16 -8.59
CA LEU A 382 30.72 8.94 -7.38
C LEU A 382 31.18 7.47 -7.27
N ALA A 383 30.35 6.51 -7.68
CA ALA A 383 30.70 5.10 -7.69
C ALA A 383 31.84 4.74 -8.67
N CYS A 384 32.09 5.55 -9.71
CA CYS A 384 33.20 5.34 -10.62
C CYS A 384 34.56 5.70 -10.00
N VAL A 385 34.59 6.68 -9.08
CA VAL A 385 35.83 7.19 -8.47
C VAL A 385 36.41 6.20 -7.45
N GLY A 386 35.55 5.46 -6.74
CA GLY A 386 35.97 4.33 -5.89
C GLY A 386 36.81 4.69 -4.65
N THR A 387 36.96 5.98 -4.31
CA THR A 387 37.67 6.40 -3.09
C THR A 387 36.80 6.23 -1.85
N LYS A 388 37.41 6.04 -0.66
CA LYS A 388 36.67 5.94 0.62
C LYS A 388 35.72 7.12 0.86
N SER A 389 36.11 8.32 0.44
CA SER A 389 35.27 9.52 0.51
C SER A 389 34.12 9.49 -0.49
N ALA A 390 34.36 9.02 -1.72
CA ALA A 390 33.31 8.86 -2.72
C ALA A 390 32.26 7.84 -2.28
N THR A 391 32.68 6.71 -1.72
CA THR A 391 31.77 5.69 -1.15
C THR A 391 30.87 6.26 -0.05
N LYS A 392 31.42 7.10 0.83
CA LYS A 392 30.63 7.84 1.84
C LYS A 392 29.60 8.76 1.20
N GLY A 393 30.00 9.48 0.14
CA GLY A 393 29.10 10.30 -0.67
C GLY A 393 27.96 9.48 -1.29
N THR A 394 28.27 8.36 -1.93
CA THR A 394 27.27 7.45 -2.52
C THR A 394 26.22 7.00 -1.50
N VAL A 395 26.64 6.58 -0.30
CA VAL A 395 25.70 6.15 0.75
C VAL A 395 24.82 7.31 1.22
N GLY A 396 25.40 8.50 1.42
CA GLY A 396 24.63 9.71 1.76
C GLY A 396 23.60 10.09 0.70
N LEU A 397 23.96 10.02 -0.59
CA LEU A 397 23.03 10.29 -1.68
C LEU A 397 21.91 9.24 -1.79
N LEU A 398 22.18 7.98 -1.49
CA LEU A 398 21.15 6.92 -1.44
C LEU A 398 20.14 7.14 -0.31
N LEU A 399 20.60 7.61 0.86
CA LEU A 399 19.71 8.00 1.97
C LEU A 399 18.85 9.21 1.61
N LEU A 400 19.47 10.22 0.97
CA LEU A 400 18.75 11.40 0.49
C LEU A 400 17.72 11.03 -0.60
N TYR A 401 18.09 10.13 -1.52
CA TYR A 401 17.19 9.57 -2.52
C TYR A 401 15.96 8.94 -1.85
N ASN A 402 16.16 8.11 -0.81
CA ASN A 402 15.06 7.45 -0.10
C ASN A 402 14.08 8.47 0.53
N TRP A 403 14.61 9.52 1.16
CA TRP A 403 13.78 10.59 1.74
C TRP A 403 12.97 11.35 0.69
N LEU A 404 13.62 11.80 -0.38
CA LEU A 404 12.98 12.57 -1.46
C LEU A 404 11.95 11.74 -2.22
N TYR A 405 12.24 10.45 -2.42
CA TYR A 405 11.31 9.51 -3.02
C TYR A 405 10.00 9.43 -2.22
N SER A 406 10.12 9.28 -0.89
CA SER A 406 8.96 9.16 0.01
C SER A 406 8.11 10.43 0.05
N ILE A 407 8.73 11.62 -0.09
CA ILE A 407 8.00 12.90 -0.15
C ILE A 407 7.26 13.10 -1.47
N THR A 408 7.79 12.58 -2.57
CA THR A 408 7.37 12.94 -3.92
C THR A 408 6.49 11.86 -4.56
N ILE A 409 7.11 10.87 -5.20
CA ILE A 409 6.41 9.89 -6.05
C ILE A 409 5.76 8.81 -5.20
N GLY A 410 6.40 8.43 -4.09
CA GLY A 410 5.86 7.43 -3.16
C GLY A 410 4.45 7.79 -2.70
N ALA A 411 4.19 9.07 -2.47
CA ALA A 411 2.88 9.57 -2.05
C ALA A 411 1.94 9.88 -3.22
N THR A 412 2.45 10.40 -4.35
CA THR A 412 1.60 10.88 -5.46
C THR A 412 1.06 9.78 -6.36
N ALA A 413 1.72 8.63 -6.43
CA ALA A 413 1.33 7.58 -7.37
C ALA A 413 -0.01 6.90 -7.04
N TYR A 414 -0.32 6.69 -5.76
CA TYR A 414 -1.57 6.04 -5.34
C TYR A 414 -2.82 6.92 -5.53
N PRO A 415 -2.82 8.22 -5.18
CA PRO A 415 -3.93 9.11 -5.50
C PRO A 415 -4.22 9.17 -7.00
N ILE A 416 -3.19 9.26 -7.84
CA ILE A 416 -3.34 9.36 -9.30
C ILE A 416 -3.97 8.07 -9.88
N LEU A 417 -3.66 6.91 -9.30
CA LEU A 417 -4.29 5.63 -9.66
C LEU A 417 -5.81 5.63 -9.43
N ILE A 418 -6.28 6.31 -8.39
CA ILE A 418 -7.68 6.31 -7.94
C ILE A 418 -8.47 7.45 -8.60
N GLU A 419 -7.83 8.60 -8.82
CA GLU A 419 -8.43 9.82 -9.34
C GLU A 419 -8.66 9.81 -10.86
N THR A 420 -7.79 9.13 -11.61
CA THR A 420 -7.81 9.16 -13.09
C THR A 420 -8.83 8.24 -13.79
N PRO A 421 -9.17 7.05 -13.27
CA PRO A 421 -10.16 6.20 -13.91
C PRO A 421 -11.60 6.67 -13.63
N THR A 422 -12.53 6.38 -14.55
CA THR A 422 -13.97 6.47 -14.30
C THR A 422 -14.38 5.61 -13.11
N SER A 423 -15.42 6.00 -12.36
CA SER A 423 -15.95 5.22 -11.22
C SER A 423 -16.16 3.74 -11.56
N ARG A 424 -16.82 3.46 -12.70
CA ARG A 424 -17.07 2.12 -13.24
C ARG A 424 -15.81 1.27 -13.49
N LEU A 425 -14.71 1.87 -13.93
CA LEU A 425 -13.47 1.15 -14.30
C LEU A 425 -12.34 1.31 -13.26
N ARG A 426 -12.60 2.01 -12.15
CA ARG A 426 -11.61 2.35 -11.13
C ARG A 426 -10.95 1.13 -10.51
N THR A 427 -11.73 0.19 -10.00
CA THR A 427 -11.19 -1.02 -9.37
C THR A 427 -10.37 -1.86 -10.35
N LYS A 428 -10.82 -1.98 -11.60
CA LYS A 428 -10.11 -2.76 -12.65
C LYS A 428 -8.81 -2.09 -13.06
N THR A 429 -8.83 -0.76 -13.25
CA THR A 429 -7.63 0.01 -13.60
C THR A 429 -6.60 0.00 -12.47
N ALA A 430 -7.06 0.14 -11.21
CA ALA A 430 -6.22 0.03 -10.03
C ALA A 430 -5.55 -1.35 -9.94
N ALA A 431 -6.31 -2.43 -10.19
CA ALA A 431 -5.77 -3.79 -10.24
C ALA A 431 -4.68 -3.93 -11.31
N ILE A 432 -4.91 -3.45 -12.54
CA ILE A 432 -3.90 -3.50 -13.62
C ILE A 432 -2.61 -2.76 -13.20
N GLY A 433 -2.73 -1.56 -12.63
CA GLY A 433 -1.58 -0.77 -12.19
C GLY A 433 -0.76 -1.44 -11.09
N LEU A 434 -1.44 -1.98 -10.07
CA LEU A 434 -0.79 -2.68 -8.96
C LEU A 434 -0.16 -4.02 -9.40
N THR A 435 -0.81 -4.78 -10.29
CA THR A 435 -0.22 -6.01 -10.85
C THR A 435 1.03 -5.70 -11.66
N LEU A 436 1.01 -4.64 -12.48
CA LEU A 436 2.19 -4.22 -13.24
C LEU A 436 3.34 -3.80 -12.33
N GLN A 437 3.06 -3.01 -11.28
CA GLN A 437 4.06 -2.62 -10.29
C GLN A 437 4.69 -3.83 -9.59
N ASN A 438 3.87 -4.73 -9.06
CA ASN A 438 4.38 -5.90 -8.35
C ASN A 438 5.14 -6.85 -9.29
N GLY A 439 4.72 -6.98 -10.54
CA GLY A 439 5.46 -7.73 -11.56
C GLY A 439 6.84 -7.14 -11.84
N LEU A 440 6.95 -5.81 -11.94
CA LEU A 440 8.23 -5.13 -12.09
C LEU A 440 9.11 -5.27 -10.84
N PHE A 441 8.53 -5.21 -9.63
CA PHE A 441 9.28 -5.50 -8.40
C PHE A 441 9.77 -6.94 -8.35
N ALA A 442 8.96 -7.91 -8.78
CA ALA A 442 9.38 -9.30 -8.87
C ALA A 442 10.56 -9.46 -9.83
N MET A 443 10.48 -8.86 -11.03
CA MET A 443 11.59 -8.83 -12.00
C MET A 443 12.87 -8.26 -11.36
N TRP A 444 12.79 -7.10 -10.72
CA TRP A 444 13.94 -6.47 -10.08
C TRP A 444 14.50 -7.28 -8.90
N ALA A 445 13.64 -7.96 -8.14
CA ALA A 445 14.08 -8.85 -7.06
C ALA A 445 14.93 -10.02 -7.56
N PHE A 446 14.71 -10.49 -8.79
CA PHE A 446 15.59 -11.48 -9.42
C PHE A 446 16.84 -10.86 -10.03
N VAL A 447 16.72 -9.71 -10.71
CA VAL A 447 17.81 -9.11 -11.48
C VAL A 447 18.86 -8.42 -10.62
N ILE A 448 18.44 -7.68 -9.58
CA ILE A 448 19.35 -6.84 -8.77
C ILE A 448 20.49 -7.66 -8.13
N PRO A 449 20.25 -8.84 -7.53
CA PRO A 449 21.31 -9.72 -7.02
C PRO A 449 22.41 -10.08 -8.03
N TYR A 450 22.08 -10.27 -9.31
CA TYR A 450 23.11 -10.55 -10.32
C TYR A 450 23.91 -9.30 -10.69
N LEU A 451 23.32 -8.11 -10.54
CA LEU A 451 23.98 -6.84 -10.84
C LEU A 451 25.00 -6.45 -9.76
N PHE A 452 24.68 -6.61 -8.48
CA PHE A 452 25.55 -6.14 -7.40
C PHE A 452 26.54 -7.16 -6.86
N ASN A 453 26.26 -8.48 -6.98
CA ASN A 453 27.11 -9.46 -6.31
C ASN A 453 28.51 -9.51 -6.94
N PRO A 454 29.57 -9.59 -6.10
CA PRO A 454 30.96 -9.73 -6.56
C PRO A 454 31.16 -10.93 -7.48
N ASP A 455 30.44 -12.03 -7.23
CA ASP A 455 30.50 -13.28 -7.98
C ASP A 455 29.95 -13.18 -9.42
N GLN A 456 29.35 -12.06 -9.81
CA GLN A 456 28.65 -11.86 -11.09
C GLN A 456 29.07 -10.54 -11.74
N ALA A 457 28.15 -9.61 -12.01
CA ALA A 457 28.45 -8.39 -12.75
C ALA A 457 29.25 -7.37 -11.93
N ASN A 458 29.31 -7.52 -10.59
CA ASN A 458 30.06 -6.69 -9.65
C ASN A 458 29.96 -5.17 -9.94
N LEU A 459 28.76 -4.71 -10.30
CA LEU A 459 28.55 -3.32 -10.67
C LEU A 459 28.54 -2.39 -9.44
N GLY A 460 28.44 -2.94 -8.22
CA GLY A 460 28.41 -2.16 -6.98
C GLY A 460 27.36 -1.03 -7.06
N ALA A 461 27.77 0.22 -6.79
CA ALA A 461 26.89 1.38 -6.93
C ALA A 461 26.75 1.91 -8.37
N ARG A 462 27.49 1.38 -9.36
CA ARG A 462 27.29 1.74 -10.77
C ARG A 462 25.92 1.30 -11.29
N VAL A 463 25.25 0.40 -10.58
CA VAL A 463 23.83 0.05 -10.80
C VAL A 463 22.93 1.30 -10.77
N ALA A 464 23.31 2.34 -10.02
CA ALA A 464 22.60 3.62 -10.02
C ALA A 464 22.54 4.30 -11.41
N PHE A 465 23.49 4.03 -12.33
CA PHE A 465 23.39 4.52 -13.71
C PHE A 465 22.27 3.84 -14.50
N ILE A 466 22.05 2.54 -14.28
CA ILE A 466 20.96 1.81 -14.94
C ILE A 466 19.62 2.41 -14.51
N PHE A 467 19.43 2.59 -13.20
CA PHE A 467 18.23 3.24 -12.66
C PHE A 467 18.14 4.71 -13.05
N GLY A 468 19.27 5.42 -13.13
CA GLY A 468 19.35 6.79 -13.63
C GLY A 468 18.85 6.91 -15.07
N ALA A 469 19.24 5.99 -15.95
CA ALA A 469 18.76 5.96 -17.35
C ALA A 469 17.24 5.74 -17.42
N PHE A 470 16.70 4.79 -16.65
CA PHE A 470 15.25 4.60 -16.57
C PHE A 470 14.54 5.80 -15.94
N ALA A 471 15.16 6.48 -14.98
CA ALA A 471 14.63 7.67 -14.34
C ALA A 471 14.57 8.87 -15.30
N VAL A 472 15.55 9.03 -16.21
CA VAL A 472 15.51 10.04 -17.28
C VAL A 472 14.29 9.81 -18.17
N VAL A 473 14.10 8.59 -18.68
CA VAL A 473 12.95 8.24 -19.54
C VAL A 473 11.63 8.47 -18.80
N SER A 474 11.58 8.08 -17.53
CA SER A 474 10.41 8.28 -16.67
C SER A 474 10.11 9.77 -16.41
N THR A 475 11.14 10.60 -16.25
CA THR A 475 11.00 12.05 -16.10
C THR A 475 10.42 12.69 -17.36
N ILE A 476 10.93 12.29 -18.54
CA ILE A 476 10.41 12.76 -19.84
C ILE A 476 8.92 12.38 -19.97
N TYR A 477 8.58 11.13 -19.65
CA TYR A 477 7.21 10.65 -19.70
C TYR A 477 6.27 11.43 -18.75
N LEU A 478 6.65 11.63 -17.49
CA LEU A 478 5.82 12.40 -16.54
C LEU A 478 5.65 13.84 -17.02
N TRP A 479 6.70 14.44 -17.56
CA TRP A 479 6.65 15.80 -18.08
C TRP A 479 5.69 15.95 -19.28
N SER A 480 5.60 14.96 -20.16
CA SER A 480 4.70 14.98 -21.33
C SER A 480 3.27 14.56 -20.99
N CYS A 481 3.10 13.47 -20.24
CA CYS A 481 1.84 12.72 -20.17
C CYS A 481 1.05 12.91 -18.87
N GLN A 482 1.66 13.39 -17.79
CA GLN A 482 1.00 13.43 -16.48
C GLN A 482 0.04 14.64 -16.35
N PRO A 483 -1.28 14.43 -16.17
CA PRO A 483 -2.21 15.52 -15.93
C PRO A 483 -2.13 16.04 -14.49
N GLU A 484 -2.62 17.25 -14.26
CA GLU A 484 -2.88 17.76 -12.90
C GLU A 484 -4.31 17.39 -12.49
N THR A 485 -4.44 16.58 -11.43
CA THR A 485 -5.73 16.11 -10.90
C THR A 485 -6.15 16.85 -9.62
N SER A 486 -5.27 17.67 -9.05
CA SER A 486 -5.51 18.35 -7.78
C SER A 486 -6.71 19.28 -7.81
N GLY A 487 -7.62 19.13 -6.84
CA GLY A 487 -8.75 20.03 -6.62
C GLY A 487 -9.86 19.94 -7.67
N ARG A 488 -9.90 18.87 -8.48
CA ARG A 488 -10.91 18.64 -9.51
C ARG A 488 -11.87 17.54 -9.09
N SER A 489 -13.15 17.70 -9.44
CA SER A 489 -14.15 16.65 -9.18
C SER A 489 -14.03 15.51 -10.21
N PHE A 490 -14.55 14.32 -9.88
CA PHE A 490 -14.55 13.19 -10.80
C PHE A 490 -15.27 13.50 -12.12
N ALA A 491 -16.39 14.23 -12.05
CA ALA A 491 -17.15 14.65 -13.23
C ALA A 491 -16.37 15.61 -14.13
N GLU A 492 -15.60 16.54 -13.54
CA GLU A 492 -14.74 17.47 -14.29
C GLU A 492 -13.60 16.73 -14.99
N LEU A 493 -12.95 15.79 -14.30
CA LEU A 493 -11.92 14.94 -14.90
C LEU A 493 -12.51 14.11 -16.06
N ASP A 494 -13.72 13.58 -15.88
CA ASP A 494 -14.40 12.82 -16.92
C ASP A 494 -14.64 13.64 -18.19
N GLU A 495 -15.15 14.85 -18.05
CA GLU A 495 -15.35 15.80 -19.16
C GLU A 495 -14.04 16.08 -19.90
N MET A 496 -12.96 16.37 -19.17
CA MET A 496 -11.65 16.68 -19.75
C MET A 496 -11.05 15.51 -20.53
N PHE A 497 -11.21 14.29 -20.03
CA PHE A 497 -10.75 13.10 -20.74
C PHE A 497 -11.60 12.78 -21.97
N VAL A 498 -12.92 13.02 -21.93
CA VAL A 498 -13.81 12.86 -23.09
C VAL A 498 -13.47 13.89 -24.17
N LYS A 499 -13.26 15.15 -23.79
CA LYS A 499 -12.82 16.25 -24.70
C LYS A 499 -11.35 16.15 -25.11
N LYS A 500 -10.64 15.08 -24.71
CA LYS A 500 -9.24 14.77 -25.06
C LYS A 500 -8.24 15.90 -24.79
N VAL A 501 -8.48 16.72 -23.77
CA VAL A 501 -7.60 17.84 -23.40
C VAL A 501 -6.15 17.34 -23.23
N PRO A 502 -5.13 18.04 -23.74
CA PRO A 502 -3.74 17.64 -23.53
C PRO A 502 -3.41 17.66 -22.05
N ALA A 503 -2.59 16.73 -21.56
CA ALA A 503 -2.31 16.57 -20.12
C ALA A 503 -1.76 17.86 -19.46
N ARG A 504 -1.12 18.74 -20.23
CA ARG A 504 -0.61 20.06 -19.79
C ARG A 504 -1.71 21.13 -19.63
N GLY A 505 -2.84 20.97 -20.31
CA GLY A 505 -3.95 21.92 -20.30
C GLY A 505 -4.90 21.76 -19.12
N PHE A 506 -4.81 20.67 -18.34
CA PHE A 506 -5.76 20.36 -17.26
C PHE A 506 -5.87 21.46 -16.19
N LYS A 507 -4.77 22.17 -15.91
CA LYS A 507 -4.79 23.26 -14.92
C LYS A 507 -5.53 24.50 -15.42
N VAL A 508 -5.48 24.78 -16.72
CA VAL A 508 -6.02 26.01 -17.33
C VAL A 508 -7.43 25.81 -17.86
N TYR A 509 -7.80 24.57 -18.19
CA TYR A 509 -9.10 24.23 -18.76
C TYR A 509 -10.23 24.46 -17.74
N LYS A 510 -11.26 25.20 -18.15
CA LYS A 510 -12.49 25.41 -17.39
C LYS A 510 -13.56 24.47 -17.92
N THR A 511 -14.07 23.60 -17.07
CA THR A 511 -15.09 22.59 -17.40
C THR A 511 -16.49 23.19 -17.35
N GLU A 512 -17.40 22.63 -18.15
CA GLU A 512 -18.82 23.01 -18.11
C GLU A 512 -19.46 22.60 -16.78
N ALA A 513 -18.99 21.51 -16.14
CA ALA A 513 -19.39 21.13 -14.80
C ALA A 513 -19.05 22.21 -13.74
N GLU A 514 -17.92 22.91 -13.86
CA GLU A 514 -17.54 24.02 -12.97
C GLU A 514 -18.45 25.24 -13.19
N ASN A 515 -18.86 25.49 -14.44
CA ASN A 515 -19.77 26.57 -14.80
C ASN A 515 -21.22 26.29 -14.38
N GLY A 516 -21.69 25.04 -14.49
CA GLY A 516 -23.02 24.62 -14.04
C GLY A 516 -23.20 24.73 -12.53
N LEU A 517 -22.17 24.37 -11.76
CA LEU A 517 -22.13 24.56 -10.30
C LEU A 517 -22.07 26.04 -9.90
N ARG A 518 -21.35 26.88 -10.64
CA ARG A 518 -21.37 28.34 -10.40
C ARG A 518 -22.73 28.95 -10.73
N LEU A 519 -23.38 28.50 -11.80
CA LEU A 519 -24.71 28.97 -12.18
C LEU A 519 -25.78 28.52 -11.18
N SER A 520 -25.72 27.31 -10.62
CA SER A 520 -26.65 26.88 -9.57
C SER A 520 -26.42 27.60 -8.24
N VAL A 521 -25.16 27.86 -7.86
CA VAL A 521 -24.81 28.65 -6.67
C VAL A 521 -25.23 30.13 -6.83
N LEU A 522 -25.14 30.70 -8.04
CA LEU A 522 -25.62 32.05 -8.33
C LEU A 522 -27.15 32.13 -8.46
N ALA A 523 -27.81 31.09 -8.99
CA ALA A 523 -29.27 31.00 -9.08
C ALA A 523 -29.92 30.80 -7.70
N GLY A 524 -29.25 30.11 -6.77
CA GLY A 524 -29.70 29.96 -5.38
C GLY A 524 -29.65 31.26 -4.54
N TYR A 525 -29.09 32.35 -5.08
CA TYR A 525 -29.04 33.65 -4.39
C TYR A 525 -30.06 34.68 -4.92
N ASN A 526 -30.75 34.39 -6.04
CA ASN A 526 -31.70 35.31 -6.66
C ASN A 526 -32.89 34.57 -7.29
N ALA A 527 -33.81 34.07 -6.46
CA ALA A 527 -35.19 33.81 -6.91
C ALA A 527 -36.15 33.80 -5.70
N PRO A 528 -36.96 34.86 -5.48
CA PRO A 528 -38.26 34.69 -4.85
C PRO A 528 -39.16 33.94 -5.86
N MET A 529 -39.63 32.76 -5.48
CA MET A 529 -40.59 31.97 -6.27
C MET A 529 -41.90 32.77 -6.44
N PRO A 530 -42.43 32.92 -7.66
CA PRO A 530 -43.82 33.33 -7.89
C PRO A 530 -44.81 32.24 -7.48
#